data_AF-A0A2E8L8M7-F1
#
_entry.id   AF-A0A2E8L8M7-F1
#
_cell.length_a   1.000
_cell.length_b   1.000
_cell.length_c   1.000
_cell.angle_alpha   90.00
_cell.angle_beta   90.00
_cell.angle_gamma   90.00
#
_symmetry.space_group_name_H-M   'P 1'
#
loop_
_entity.id
_entity.type
_entity.pdbx_description
1 polymer ?
#
loop_
_entity_poly.entity_id
_entity_poly.type
_entity_poly.pdbx_seq_one_letter_code
_entity_poly.pdbx_strand_id
1 'polypeptide(L)'
;DIETLSAIFGEPIFPFVVRIIADQPGTLTRHWPAVQPEINQNLSYAVQWFSFGLAVLFIALLASSNLWTLLKGTDPAVADTTD
;
A
#
# COMPACT_ATOMS: atom_id res chain seq x y z
N ASP A 1 9.52 30.82 -2.35
CA ASP A 1 8.77 32.06 -2.17
C ASP A 1 9.00 32.95 -3.39
N ILE A 2 8.00 33.72 -3.84
CA ILE A 2 8.04 34.49 -5.10
C ILE A 2 9.12 35.57 -5.06
N GLU A 3 9.32 36.19 -3.88
CA GLU A 3 10.34 37.21 -3.64
C GLU A 3 11.76 36.65 -3.77
N THR A 4 11.98 35.43 -3.25
CA THR A 4 13.26 34.74 -3.39
C THR A 4 13.58 34.45 -4.86
N LEU A 5 12.59 34.01 -5.64
CA LEU A 5 12.78 33.73 -7.06
C LEU A 5 13.04 35.01 -7.86
N SER A 6 12.30 36.08 -7.59
CA SER A 6 12.52 37.41 -8.18
C SER A 6 13.95 37.90 -7.95
N ALA A 7 14.47 37.74 -6.73
CA ALA A 7 15.84 38.08 -6.39
C ALA A 7 16.89 37.21 -7.12
N ILE A 8 16.62 35.92 -7.32
CA ILE A 8 17.53 35.00 -8.04
C ILE A 8 17.59 35.35 -9.53
N PHE A 9 16.45 35.61 -10.16
CA PHE A 9 16.36 35.87 -11.60
C PHE A 9 16.64 37.33 -11.97
N GLY A 10 16.60 38.26 -10.99
CA GLY A 10 16.84 39.68 -11.22
C GLY A 10 15.72 40.37 -12.00
N GLU A 11 14.54 39.75 -12.07
CA GLU A 11 13.38 40.23 -12.80
C GLU A 11 12.09 39.96 -12.02
N PRO A 12 11.06 40.82 -12.14
CA PRO A 12 9.79 40.60 -11.47
C PRO A 12 9.12 39.33 -12.00
N ILE A 13 8.89 38.36 -11.12
CA ILE A 13 8.19 37.12 -11.45
C ILE A 13 6.67 37.36 -11.36
N PHE A 14 5.93 36.82 -12.32
CA PHE A 14 4.46 36.89 -12.33
C PHE A 14 3.87 36.17 -11.11
N PRO A 15 2.93 36.79 -10.34
CA PRO A 15 2.50 36.29 -9.04
C PRO A 15 1.48 35.13 -9.11
N PHE A 16 1.20 34.61 -10.30
CA PHE A 16 0.26 33.51 -10.50
C PHE A 16 0.91 32.35 -11.27
N VAL A 17 0.52 31.12 -10.90
CA VAL A 17 0.98 29.91 -11.59
C VAL A 17 0.16 29.74 -12.87
N VAL A 18 0.83 29.82 -14.02
CA VAL A 18 0.23 29.57 -15.33
C VAL A 18 0.52 28.13 -15.76
N ARG A 19 -0.52 27.38 -16.14
CA ARG A 19 -0.36 26.04 -16.72
C ARG A 19 -0.10 26.17 -18.22
N ILE A 20 1.11 25.83 -18.63
CA ILE A 20 1.56 25.88 -20.03
C ILE A 20 1.47 24.47 -20.65
N ILE A 21 0.95 24.36 -21.88
CA ILE A 21 0.93 23.10 -22.67
C ILE A 21 2.24 22.93 -23.45
N ALA A 22 2.55 21.71 -23.90
CA ALA A 22 3.90 21.33 -24.36
C ALA A 22 4.47 22.18 -25.52
N ASP A 23 3.62 22.81 -26.31
CA ASP A 23 3.92 23.57 -27.53
C ASP A 23 3.81 25.10 -27.34
N GLN A 24 3.60 25.58 -26.12
CA GLN A 24 3.51 27.02 -25.83
C GLN A 24 4.90 27.65 -25.52
N PRO A 25 5.10 28.92 -25.89
CA PRO A 25 6.30 29.68 -25.51
C PRO A 25 6.52 29.66 -23.99
N GLY A 26 7.78 29.53 -23.56
CA GLY A 26 8.14 29.45 -22.13
C GLY A 26 7.95 28.08 -21.48
N THR A 27 7.57 27.05 -22.24
CA THR A 27 7.56 25.67 -21.74
C THR A 27 8.99 25.21 -21.42
N LEU A 28 9.21 24.81 -20.17
CA LEU A 28 10.46 24.17 -19.75
C LEU A 28 10.45 22.69 -20.15
N THR A 29 11.59 22.20 -20.66
CA THR A 29 11.79 20.78 -20.90
C THR A 29 11.72 20.03 -19.57
N ARG A 30 10.77 19.10 -19.48
CA ARG A 30 10.60 18.25 -18.31
C ARG A 30 11.71 17.21 -18.25
N HIS A 31 12.75 17.47 -17.46
CA HIS A 31 13.79 16.49 -17.13
C HIS A 31 13.40 15.62 -15.93
N TRP A 32 12.11 15.28 -15.78
CA TRP A 32 11.70 14.38 -14.72
C TRP A 32 12.40 13.04 -14.92
N PRO A 33 12.99 12.45 -13.87
CA PRO A 33 13.45 11.09 -13.95
C PRO A 33 12.27 10.20 -14.34
N ALA A 34 12.53 9.19 -15.18
CA ALA A 34 11.51 8.19 -15.48
C ALA A 34 11.02 7.58 -14.16
N VAL A 35 9.71 7.59 -13.94
CA VAL A 35 9.11 6.91 -12.79
C VAL A 35 9.40 5.43 -12.95
N GLN A 36 10.33 4.90 -12.17
CA GLN A 36 10.61 3.48 -12.09
C GLN A 36 9.85 2.95 -10.87
N PRO A 37 8.65 2.36 -11.03
CA PRO A 37 7.99 1.72 -9.92
C PRO A 37 8.87 0.58 -9.40
N GLU A 38 9.15 0.59 -8.11
CA GLU A 38 9.85 -0.49 -7.41
C GLU A 38 8.87 -1.67 -7.27
N ILE A 39 8.85 -2.54 -8.28
CA ILE A 39 7.91 -3.67 -8.38
C ILE A 39 8.14 -4.69 -7.25
N ASN A 40 9.40 -4.90 -6.85
CA ASN A 40 9.78 -5.91 -5.85
C ASN A 40 9.30 -5.53 -4.44
N GLN A 41 9.31 -4.24 -4.13
CA GLN A 41 8.84 -3.64 -2.89
C GLN A 41 7.33 -3.75 -2.80
N ASN A 42 6.61 -3.43 -3.87
CA ASN A 42 5.15 -3.59 -3.91
C ASN A 42 4.73 -5.06 -3.72
N LEU A 43 5.46 -6.00 -4.33
CA LEU A 43 5.22 -7.43 -4.17
C LEU A 43 5.53 -7.90 -2.73
N SER A 44 6.62 -7.42 -2.14
CA SER A 44 6.99 -7.74 -0.75
C SER A 44 5.93 -7.27 0.24
N TYR A 45 5.40 -6.06 0.06
CA TYR A 45 4.30 -5.55 0.88
C TYR A 45 3.01 -6.35 0.69
N ALA A 46 2.68 -6.75 -0.53
CA ALA A 46 1.51 -7.59 -0.77
C ALA A 46 1.62 -8.91 0.03
N VAL A 47 2.73 -9.63 -0.11
CA VAL A 47 2.96 -10.89 0.63
C VAL A 47 2.83 -10.68 2.14
N GLN A 48 3.41 -9.61 2.68
CA GLN A 48 3.31 -9.28 4.10
C GLN A 48 1.87 -9.08 4.56
N TRP A 49 1.12 -8.22 3.88
CA TRP A 49 -0.25 -7.88 4.29
C TRP A 49 -1.21 -9.06 4.16
N PHE A 50 -1.09 -9.85 3.08
CA PHE A 50 -1.89 -11.07 2.93
C PHE A 50 -1.55 -12.12 3.99
N SER A 51 -0.28 -12.24 4.38
CA SER A 51 0.12 -13.15 5.45
C SER A 51 -0.49 -12.76 6.79
N PHE A 52 -0.48 -11.46 7.14
CA PHE A 52 -1.14 -10.97 8.34
C PHE A 52 -2.66 -11.15 8.31
N GLY A 53 -3.29 -10.87 7.17
CA GLY A 53 -4.73 -11.10 7.00
C GLY A 53 -5.10 -12.57 7.18
N LEU A 54 -4.31 -13.48 6.62
CA LEU A 54 -4.53 -14.92 6.74
C LEU A 54 -4.32 -15.42 8.18
N ALA A 55 -3.29 -14.91 8.87
CA ALA A 55 -3.05 -15.24 10.27
C ALA A 55 -4.23 -14.82 11.16
N VAL A 56 -4.71 -13.58 11.00
CA VAL A 56 -5.88 -13.10 11.75
C VAL A 56 -7.14 -13.89 11.40
N LEU A 57 -7.35 -14.22 10.12
CA LEU A 57 -8.49 -15.04 9.68
C LEU A 57 -8.48 -16.41 10.37
N PHE A 58 -7.34 -17.11 10.37
CA PHE A 58 -7.24 -18.41 11.02
C PHE A 58 -7.43 -18.31 12.53
N ILE A 59 -6.85 -17.31 13.18
CA ILE A 59 -7.06 -17.07 14.62
C ILE A 59 -8.54 -16.86 14.91
N ALA A 60 -9.22 -16.00 14.15
CA ALA A 60 -10.64 -15.72 14.34
C ALA A 60 -11.51 -16.97 14.13
N LEU A 61 -11.26 -17.73 13.06
CA LEU A 61 -12.00 -18.97 12.80
C LEU A 61 -11.81 -19.99 13.91
N LEU A 62 -10.58 -20.19 14.39
CA LEU A 62 -10.28 -21.17 15.44
C LEU A 62 -10.76 -20.72 16.83
N ALA A 63 -10.66 -19.42 17.14
CA ALA A 63 -11.06 -18.88 18.43
C ALA A 63 -12.58 -18.69 18.55
N SER A 64 -13.28 -18.49 17.43
CA SER A 64 -14.72 -18.20 17.41
C SER A 64 -15.58 -19.37 16.92
N SER A 65 -15.01 -20.56 16.70
CA SER A 65 -15.79 -21.73 16.28
C SER A 65 -15.30 -23.04 16.90
N ASN A 66 -16.09 -24.09 16.75
CA ASN A 66 -15.74 -25.45 17.15
C ASN A 66 -14.81 -26.16 16.15
N LEU A 67 -14.26 -25.44 15.17
CA LEU A 67 -13.40 -26.02 14.13
C LEU A 67 -12.19 -26.74 14.74
N TRP A 68 -11.66 -26.24 15.86
CA TRP A 68 -10.58 -26.90 16.59
C TRP A 68 -10.97 -28.27 17.14
N THR A 69 -12.18 -28.39 17.70
CA THR A 69 -12.74 -29.65 18.20
C THR A 69 -12.96 -30.64 17.05
N LEU A 70 -13.46 -30.13 15.91
CA LEU A 70 -13.70 -30.95 14.73
C LEU A 70 -12.39 -31.49 14.11
N LEU A 71 -11.34 -30.66 14.09
CA LEU A 71 -10.02 -31.03 13.55
C LEU A 71 -9.27 -32.04 14.42
N LYS A 72 -9.49 -32.02 15.75
CA LYS A 72 -8.85 -32.98 16.67
C LYS A 72 -9.46 -34.38 16.61
N GLY A 73 -10.67 -34.53 16.09
CA GLY A 73 -11.42 -35.79 16.10
C GLY A 73 -11.90 -36.17 17.51
N THR A 74 -12.87 -37.10 17.59
CA THR A 74 -13.37 -37.65 18.86
C THR A 74 -12.23 -38.30 19.63
N ASP A 75 -12.11 -37.99 20.92
CA ASP A 75 -11.13 -38.61 21.81
C ASP A 75 -11.38 -40.13 21.88
N PRO A 76 -10.44 -41.00 21.47
CA PRO A 76 -10.64 -42.45 21.50
C PRO A 76 -10.82 -42.99 22.92
N ALA A 77 -10.53 -42.20 23.96
CA ALA A 77 -10.75 -42.57 25.36
C ALA A 77 -12.22 -42.40 25.81
N VAL A 78 -13.06 -41.69 25.05
CA VAL A 78 -14.51 -41.63 25.30
C VAL A 78 -15.14 -42.81 24.56
N ALA A 79 -15.18 -43.96 25.22
CA ALA A 79 -15.99 -45.08 24.76
C ALA A 79 -17.45 -44.63 24.65
N ASP A 80 -18.07 -44.92 23.51
CA ASP A 80 -19.49 -44.67 23.25
C ASP A 80 -20.31 -45.53 24.21
N THR A 81 -20.58 -45.01 25.42
CA THR A 81 -21.55 -45.58 26.34
C THR A 81 -22.94 -45.15 25.89
N THR A 82 -23.40 -45.75 24.80
CA THR A 82 -24.81 -45.74 24.42
C THR A 82 -25.35 -47.16 24.55
N ASP A 83 -25.99 -47.41 25.71
CA ASP A 83 -27.05 -48.42 25.87
C ASP A 83 -28.41 -47.78 25.56
#